data_AF-A0A2A4I679-F1
#
_entry.id   AF-A0A2A4I679-F1
#
_cell.length_a   1.000
_cell.length_b   1.000
_cell.length_c   1.000
_cell.angle_alpha   90.00
_cell.angle_beta   90.00
_cell.angle_gamma   90.00
#
_symmetry.space_group_name_H-M   'P 1'
#
loop_
_entity.id
_entity.type
_entity.pdbx_description
1 polymer ?
#
loop_
_entity_poly.entity_id
_entity_poly.type
_entity_poly.pdbx_seq_one_letter_code
_entity_poly.pdbx_strand_id
1 'polypeptide(L)'
;MNRFQTLIAGLGLVAVALPAAASAAPWQSVNARQARLDARIDQGIRSGALTRGEAMRLRGEFRQISALEYRYRRSGGLSAGERRDLDRRFDALSARIRYDKHDRNDRRHYR
;
A
#
# COMPACT_ATOMS: atom_id res chain seq x y z
N MET A 1 44.49 50.62 -22.39
CA MET A 1 43.49 51.01 -23.40
C MET A 1 43.53 49.98 -24.51
N ASN A 2 42.42 49.27 -24.76
CA ASN A 2 41.81 49.08 -26.07
C ASN A 2 40.60 48.14 -25.93
N ARG A 3 39.49 48.62 -26.49
CA ARG A 3 38.13 48.14 -26.36
C ARG A 3 37.80 47.51 -27.71
N PHE A 4 37.41 46.25 -27.74
CA PHE A 4 36.83 45.64 -28.94
C PHE A 4 35.45 45.10 -28.61
N GLN A 5 34.49 45.67 -29.34
CA GLN A 5 33.06 45.45 -29.26
C GLN A 5 32.68 44.11 -29.88
N THR A 6 31.62 43.51 -29.31
CA THR A 6 30.54 42.73 -29.95
C THR A 6 30.90 41.51 -30.80
N LEU A 7 30.22 40.37 -30.57
CA LEU A 7 29.13 39.89 -31.44
C LEU A 7 28.68 38.45 -31.02
N ILE A 8 27.37 38.32 -30.81
CA ILE A 8 26.47 37.30 -31.39
C ILE A 8 26.58 35.80 -30.99
N ALA A 9 25.37 35.29 -30.72
CA ALA A 9 24.84 33.92 -30.93
C ALA A 9 25.23 32.80 -29.97
N GLY A 10 24.18 32.19 -29.42
CA GLY A 10 24.27 30.84 -28.87
C GLY A 10 23.20 30.51 -27.83
N LEU A 11 21.92 30.85 -28.06
CA LEU A 11 20.82 30.29 -27.28
C LEU A 11 20.63 28.82 -27.69
N GLY A 12 21.49 27.95 -27.17
CA GLY A 12 21.32 26.49 -27.22
C GLY A 12 20.63 26.02 -25.96
N LEU A 13 19.33 26.24 -25.84
CA LEU A 13 18.54 25.54 -24.81
C LEU A 13 18.40 24.07 -25.25
N VAL A 14 19.36 23.24 -24.84
CA VAL A 14 19.17 21.79 -24.85
C VAL A 14 18.15 21.49 -23.75
N ALA A 15 16.88 21.39 -24.14
CA ALA A 15 15.86 20.83 -23.28
C ALA A 15 16.15 19.33 -23.13
N VAL A 16 16.95 18.96 -22.13
CA VAL A 16 17.07 17.59 -21.68
C VAL A 16 15.70 17.20 -21.14
N ALA A 17 14.91 16.49 -21.95
CA ALA A 17 13.72 15.79 -21.48
C ALA A 17 14.20 14.68 -20.55
N LEU A 18 14.36 15.00 -19.26
CA LEU A 18 14.54 13.99 -18.23
C LEU A 18 13.30 13.10 -18.27
N PRO A 19 13.43 11.77 -18.44
CA PRO A 19 12.32 10.89 -18.15
C PRO A 19 11.95 11.17 -16.70
N ALA A 20 10.75 11.69 -16.47
CA ALA A 20 10.17 11.70 -15.15
C ALA A 20 9.97 10.22 -14.78
N ALA A 21 11.02 9.60 -14.24
CA ALA A 21 10.95 8.32 -13.59
C ALA A 21 10.02 8.56 -12.41
N ALA A 22 8.72 8.33 -12.65
CA ALA A 22 7.73 8.27 -11.60
C ALA A 22 8.27 7.24 -10.60
N SER A 23 8.77 7.74 -9.47
CA SER A 23 9.31 6.94 -8.39
C SER A 23 8.14 6.19 -7.77
N ALA A 24 7.72 5.11 -8.42
CA ALA A 24 6.84 4.13 -7.85
C ALA A 24 7.61 3.52 -6.68
N ALA A 25 7.18 3.84 -5.46
CA ALA A 25 7.72 3.21 -4.25
C ALA A 25 7.81 1.68 -4.48
N PRO A 26 8.90 1.02 -4.05
CA PRO A 26 9.05 -0.42 -4.22
C PRO A 26 7.81 -1.10 -3.69
N TRP A 27 7.06 -1.74 -4.59
CA TRP A 27 5.83 -2.43 -4.21
C TRP A 27 6.20 -3.52 -3.20
N GLN A 28 5.74 -3.37 -1.95
CA GLN A 28 5.93 -4.42 -0.95
C GLN A 28 5.26 -5.68 -1.47
N SER A 29 5.97 -6.81 -1.38
CA SER A 29 5.41 -8.08 -1.81
C SER A 29 4.07 -8.32 -1.09
N VAL A 30 3.01 -8.61 -1.85
CA VAL A 30 1.69 -8.90 -1.25
C VAL A 30 1.79 -10.04 -0.24
N ASN A 31 2.67 -11.02 -0.47
CA ASN A 31 2.96 -12.07 0.48
C ASN A 31 3.39 -11.52 1.87
N ALA A 32 4.26 -10.51 1.92
CA ALA A 32 4.67 -9.90 3.19
C ALA A 32 3.52 -9.14 3.86
N ARG A 33 2.67 -8.44 3.08
CA ARG A 33 1.48 -7.77 3.63
C ARG A 33 0.47 -8.79 4.17
N GLN A 34 0.28 -9.90 3.47
CA GLN A 34 -0.58 -11.00 3.89
C GLN A 34 -0.14 -11.59 5.22
N ALA A 35 1.15 -11.94 5.34
CA ALA A 35 1.71 -12.47 6.58
C ALA A 35 1.55 -11.50 7.77
N ARG A 36 1.75 -10.19 7.53
CA ARG A 36 1.56 -9.16 8.56
C ARG A 36 0.11 -9.05 9.02
N LEU A 37 -0.85 -9.11 8.09
CA LEU A 37 -2.28 -9.00 8.42
C LEU A 37 -2.76 -10.24 9.19
N ASP A 38 -2.35 -11.43 8.76
CA ASP A 38 -2.67 -12.68 9.44
C ASP A 38 -2.10 -12.69 10.88
N ALA A 39 -0.83 -12.31 11.05
CA ALA A 39 -0.21 -12.18 12.37
C ALA A 39 -0.94 -11.17 13.27
N ARG A 40 -1.46 -10.06 12.71
CA ARG A 40 -2.22 -9.06 13.49
C ARG A 40 -3.59 -9.58 13.93
N ILE A 41 -4.27 -10.34 13.09
CA ILE A 41 -5.53 -11.01 13.45
C ILE A 41 -5.25 -12.01 14.58
N ASP A 42 -4.22 -12.84 14.45
CA ASP A 42 -3.86 -13.83 15.48
C ASP A 42 -3.44 -13.18 16.79
N GLN A 43 -2.65 -12.11 16.73
CA GLN A 43 -2.31 -11.32 17.90
C GLN A 43 -3.58 -10.77 18.56
N GLY A 44 -4.52 -10.22 17.78
CA GLY A 44 -5.77 -9.68 18.30
C GLY A 44 -6.64 -10.73 18.98
N ILE A 45 -6.68 -11.95 18.44
CA ILE A 45 -7.38 -13.09 19.08
C ILE A 45 -6.69 -13.45 20.39
N ARG A 46 -5.36 -13.64 20.37
CA ARG A 46 -4.56 -14.06 21.53
C ARG A 46 -4.61 -13.04 22.67
N SER A 47 -4.56 -11.75 22.36
CA SER A 47 -4.65 -10.68 23.36
C SER A 47 -6.09 -10.42 23.82
N GLY A 48 -7.09 -11.08 23.21
CA GLY A 48 -8.50 -10.81 23.44
C GLY A 48 -8.96 -9.44 22.94
N ALA A 49 -8.17 -8.74 22.10
CA ALA A 49 -8.57 -7.48 21.48
C ALA A 49 -9.59 -7.68 20.35
N LEU A 50 -9.63 -8.87 19.75
CA LEU A 50 -10.63 -9.28 18.76
C LEU A 50 -11.50 -10.40 19.34
N THR A 51 -12.81 -10.29 19.15
CA THR A 51 -13.75 -11.38 19.39
C THR A 51 -13.64 -12.43 18.29
N ARG A 52 -14.13 -13.64 18.55
CA ARG A 52 -14.15 -14.71 17.52
C ARG A 52 -14.96 -14.31 16.29
N GLY A 53 -16.04 -13.54 16.48
CA GLY A 53 -16.88 -13.04 15.38
C GLY A 53 -16.17 -12.00 14.52
N GLU A 54 -15.52 -11.01 15.14
CA GLU A 54 -14.71 -10.00 14.44
C GLU A 54 -13.56 -10.66 13.68
N ALA A 55 -12.82 -11.57 14.33
CA ALA A 55 -11.75 -12.32 13.68
C ALA A 55 -12.25 -13.15 12.49
N MET A 56 -13.42 -13.78 12.58
CA MET A 56 -14.00 -14.53 11.47
C MET A 56 -14.33 -13.61 10.28
N ARG A 57 -14.90 -12.44 10.55
CA ARG A 57 -15.20 -11.43 9.50
C ARG A 57 -13.92 -10.94 8.83
N LEU A 58 -12.91 -10.55 9.62
CA LEU A 58 -11.61 -10.09 9.12
C LEU A 58 -10.90 -11.17 8.29
N ARG A 59 -10.94 -12.43 8.72
CA ARG A 59 -10.41 -13.57 7.95
C ARG A 59 -11.19 -13.81 6.66
N GLY A 60 -12.49 -13.56 6.65
CA GLY A 60 -13.33 -13.61 5.44
C GLY A 60 -12.90 -12.56 4.41
N GLU A 61 -12.79 -11.30 4.83
CA GLU A 61 -12.31 -10.20 3.97
C GLU A 61 -10.90 -10.47 3.44
N PHE A 62 -10.01 -10.94 4.31
CA PHE A 62 -8.65 -11.32 3.94
C PHE A 62 -8.63 -12.37 2.81
N ARG A 63 -9.41 -13.45 2.95
CA ARG A 63 -9.50 -14.50 1.92
C ARG A 63 -10.03 -13.98 0.59
N GLN A 64 -11.00 -13.05 0.62
CA GLN A 64 -11.53 -12.44 -0.61
C GLN A 64 -10.45 -11.63 -1.35
N ILE A 65 -9.64 -10.86 -0.63
CA ILE A 65 -8.54 -10.10 -1.22
C ILE A 65 -7.47 -11.05 -1.78
N SER A 66 -7.10 -12.11 -1.05
CA SER A 66 -6.13 -13.10 -1.53
C SER A 66 -6.64 -13.87 -2.77
N ALA A 67 -7.94 -14.19 -2.83
CA ALA A 67 -8.54 -14.79 -4.01
C ALA A 67 -8.52 -13.84 -5.22
N LEU A 68 -8.72 -12.54 -4.99
CA LEU A 68 -8.60 -11.52 -6.02
C LEU A 68 -7.16 -11.39 -6.54
N GLU A 69 -6.18 -11.38 -5.64
CA GLU A 69 -4.76 -11.38 -6.03
C GLU A 69 -4.43 -12.58 -6.92
N TYR A 70 -4.88 -13.77 -6.53
CA TYR A 70 -4.66 -14.98 -7.32
C TYR A 70 -5.26 -14.86 -8.73
N ARG A 71 -6.46 -14.27 -8.85
CA ARG A 71 -7.09 -14.00 -10.15
C ARG A 71 -6.28 -13.03 -10.98
N TYR A 72 -5.80 -11.92 -10.41
CA TYR A 72 -4.95 -10.96 -11.12
C TYR A 72 -3.63 -11.58 -11.59
N ARG A 73 -3.00 -12.40 -10.75
CA ARG A 73 -1.76 -13.11 -11.12
C ARG A 73 -1.92 -14.05 -12.32
N ARG A 74 -3.13 -14.58 -12.56
CA ARG A 74 -3.41 -15.49 -13.67
C ARG A 74 -3.24 -14.83 -15.05
N SER A 75 -3.30 -13.50 -15.13
CA SER A 75 -3.13 -12.72 -16.37
C SER A 75 -1.65 -12.57 -16.80
N GLY A 76 -0.71 -13.28 -16.17
CA GLY A 76 0.73 -13.18 -16.45
C GLY A 76 1.49 -12.27 -15.50
N GLY A 77 0.91 -11.96 -14.35
CA GLY A 77 1.48 -11.06 -13.33
C GLY A 77 0.54 -9.91 -12.97
N LEU A 78 0.97 -9.06 -12.03
CA LEU A 78 0.17 -7.91 -11.60
C LEU A 78 0.56 -6.64 -12.37
N SER A 79 -0.41 -6.04 -13.05
CA SER A 79 -0.30 -4.70 -13.65
C SER A 79 -0.20 -3.60 -12.58
N ALA A 80 0.22 -2.40 -12.96
CA ALA A 80 0.31 -1.26 -12.05
C ALA A 80 -1.06 -0.83 -11.46
N GLY A 81 -2.15 -1.06 -12.19
CA GLY A 81 -3.52 -0.79 -11.72
C GLY A 81 -3.99 -1.81 -10.70
N GLU A 82 -3.79 -3.09 -10.99
CA GLU A 82 -4.14 -4.20 -10.08
C GLU A 82 -3.33 -4.14 -8.78
N ARG A 83 -2.03 -3.79 -8.87
CA ARG A 83 -1.20 -3.55 -7.69
C ARG A 83 -1.78 -2.46 -6.80
N ARG A 84 -2.17 -1.32 -7.38
CA ARG A 84 -2.79 -0.21 -6.64
C ARG A 84 -4.15 -0.60 -6.05
N ASP A 85 -4.93 -1.41 -6.76
CA ASP A 85 -6.21 -1.88 -6.25
C ASP A 85 -6.05 -2.80 -5.03
N LEU A 86 -5.18 -3.81 -5.15
CA LEU A 86 -4.82 -4.68 -4.03
C LEU A 86 -4.25 -3.88 -2.87
N ASP A 87 -3.42 -2.87 -3.17
CA ASP A 87 -2.77 -2.06 -2.15
C ASP A 87 -3.81 -1.36 -1.26
N ARG A 88 -4.75 -0.64 -1.90
CA ARG A 88 -5.87 0.03 -1.23
C ARG A 88 -6.73 -0.94 -0.41
N ARG A 89 -7.02 -2.13 -0.93
CA ARG A 89 -7.83 -3.13 -0.22
C ARG A 89 -7.13 -3.66 1.03
N PHE A 90 -5.85 -3.96 0.93
CA PHE A 90 -5.06 -4.38 2.09
C PHE A 90 -4.89 -3.27 3.12
N ASP A 91 -4.78 -2.00 2.70
CA ASP A 91 -4.78 -0.86 3.63
C ASP A 91 -6.13 -0.68 4.33
N ALA A 92 -7.24 -0.82 3.61
CA ALA A 92 -8.57 -0.79 4.21
C ALA A 92 -8.75 -1.91 5.25
N LEU A 93 -8.31 -3.13 4.95
CA LEU A 93 -8.34 -4.25 5.90
C LEU A 93 -7.42 -3.99 7.10
N SER A 94 -6.21 -3.48 6.85
CA SER A 94 -5.25 -3.08 7.89
C SER A 94 -5.84 -2.06 8.86
N ALA A 95 -6.59 -1.08 8.34
CA ALA A 95 -7.29 -0.09 9.14
C ALA A 95 -8.42 -0.73 9.95
N ARG A 96 -9.26 -1.57 9.35
CA ARG A 96 -10.33 -2.31 10.06
C ARG A 96 -9.80 -3.13 11.23
N ILE A 97 -8.72 -3.90 11.03
CA ILE A 97 -8.06 -4.65 12.11
C ILE A 97 -7.62 -3.71 13.25
N ARG A 98 -7.17 -2.50 12.94
CA ARG A 98 -6.77 -1.51 13.98
C ARG A 98 -8.00 -1.01 14.75
N TYR A 99 -9.07 -0.66 14.05
CA TYR A 99 -10.31 -0.19 14.66
C TYR A 99 -10.94 -1.27 15.54
N ASP A 100 -11.13 -2.49 15.03
CA ASP A 100 -11.75 -3.59 15.78
C ASP A 100 -10.94 -3.94 17.04
N LYS A 101 -9.60 -3.88 16.96
CA LYS A 101 -8.73 -4.08 18.13
C LYS A 101 -8.89 -2.98 19.20
N HIS A 102 -9.17 -1.74 18.79
CA HIS A 102 -9.26 -0.60 19.70
C HIS A 102 -10.67 -0.42 20.27
N ASP A 103 -11.72 -0.65 19.48
CA ASP A 103 -13.13 -0.59 19.90
C ASP A 103 -13.38 -1.47 21.14
N ARG A 104 -12.76 -2.65 21.19
CA ARG A 104 -12.86 -3.51 22.37
C ARG A 104 -12.15 -2.95 23.62
N ASN A 105 -11.10 -2.17 23.42
CA ASN A 105 -10.39 -1.52 24.52
C ASN A 105 -11.21 -0.34 25.08
N ASP A 106 -11.85 0.43 24.18
CA ASP A 106 -12.75 1.52 24.56
C ASP A 106 -13.97 1.00 25.33
N ARG A 107 -14.57 -0.12 24.90
CA ARG A 107 -15.66 -0.79 25.63
C ARG A 107 -15.26 -1.29 27.02
N ARG A 108 -13.98 -1.64 27.22
CA ARG A 108 -13.48 -2.16 28.51
C ARG A 108 -13.26 -1.05 29.54
N HIS A 109 -13.03 0.18 29.08
CA HIS A 109 -12.77 1.33 29.95
C HIS A 109 -14.04 1.91 30.60
N TYR A 110 -15.23 1.50 30.16
CA TYR A 110 -16.52 1.98 30.67
C TYR A 110 -17.23 0.98 31.62
N ARG A 111 -16.50 0.00 32.16
CA ARG A 111 -17.04 -0.97 33.13
C ARG A 111 -16.34 -0.90 34.47
#